data_AF-F9ENH4-F1
#
_entry.id   AF-F9ENH4-F1
#
_cell.length_a   1.000
_cell.length_b   1.000
_cell.length_c   1.000
_cell.angle_alpha   90.00
_cell.angle_beta   90.00
_cell.angle_gamma   90.00
#
_symmetry.space_group_name_H-M   'P 1'
#
loop_
_entity.id
_entity.type
_entity.pdbx_description
1 polymer ?
#
loop_
_entity_poly.entity_id
_entity_poly.type
_entity_poly.pdbx_seq_one_letter_code
_entity_poly.pdbx_strand_id
1 'polypeptide(L)'
;RLFEEKSLKGINLEDISFEKSVINDFFDCKIGEFSFSEKNSNNGDTAKENLESDLFNSQPYFISSIYENEKETEKIEINDSKFLLETEEKRMIGILVHYFFENLKYGTDEEVEFSKTLCYKKYLSYFGEEKLNKIFSKENIEMFLTKDKEIFSKKWDYIYSEYVLYDYEEKKEYRIDRLMIKDNGDGTGEIYIVDFKTGGKDESQLKTYKEVLRKNFEELQNYNIRTKFLEFNI
;
A
#
# COMPACT_ATOMS: atom_id res chain seq x y z
N ARG A 1 -23.50 -22.47 42.49
CA ARG A 1 -23.68 -21.12 41.91
C ARG A 1 -23.73 -21.31 40.40
N LEU A 2 -24.91 -21.12 39.79
CA LEU A 2 -25.09 -21.19 38.34
C LEU A 2 -24.23 -20.11 37.66
N PHE A 3 -23.55 -20.46 36.58
CA PHE A 3 -22.98 -19.50 35.64
C PHE A 3 -24.09 -19.10 34.66
N GLU A 4 -24.42 -17.81 34.62
CA GLU A 4 -25.30 -17.21 33.60
C GLU A 4 -24.56 -17.15 32.26
N GLU A 5 -25.15 -17.72 31.21
CA GLU A 5 -24.75 -17.51 29.82
C GLU A 5 -25.06 -16.06 29.41
N LYS A 6 -24.01 -15.24 29.27
CA LYS A 6 -24.14 -13.97 28.53
C LYS A 6 -24.15 -14.28 27.04
N SER A 7 -25.33 -14.17 26.42
CA SER A 7 -25.49 -14.23 24.97
C SER A 7 -24.71 -13.10 24.29
N LEU A 8 -23.90 -13.47 23.29
CA LEU A 8 -23.32 -12.52 22.35
C LEU A 8 -24.46 -11.78 21.65
N LYS A 9 -24.54 -10.46 21.83
CA LYS A 9 -25.46 -9.61 21.06
C LYS A 9 -25.01 -9.67 19.60
N GLY A 10 -25.78 -10.40 18.78
CA GLY A 10 -25.65 -10.35 17.32
C GLY A 10 -25.78 -8.91 16.85
N ILE A 11 -24.83 -8.46 16.04
CA ILE A 11 -24.91 -7.16 15.38
C ILE A 11 -26.01 -7.29 14.33
N ASN A 12 -27.08 -6.50 14.45
CA ASN A 12 -28.14 -6.51 13.46
C ASN A 12 -27.67 -5.73 12.22
N LEU A 13 -27.51 -6.42 11.09
CA LEU A 13 -27.03 -5.84 9.82
C LEU A 13 -27.97 -4.74 9.28
N GLU A 14 -29.19 -4.66 9.79
CA GLU A 14 -30.17 -3.61 9.47
C GLU A 14 -29.80 -2.24 10.04
N ASP A 15 -28.89 -2.17 11.02
CA ASP A 15 -28.46 -0.91 11.67
C ASP A 15 -27.28 -0.24 10.94
N ILE A 16 -26.72 -0.87 9.89
CA ILE A 16 -25.63 -0.31 9.09
C ILE A 16 -26.21 0.21 7.77
N SER A 17 -26.46 1.51 7.68
CA SER A 17 -26.97 2.12 6.45
C SER A 17 -25.86 2.27 5.41
N PHE A 18 -25.56 1.21 4.67
CA PHE A 18 -24.87 1.33 3.39
C PHE A 18 -25.86 1.85 2.34
N GLU A 19 -25.43 2.77 1.47
CA GLU A 19 -26.20 3.16 0.29
C GLU A 19 -26.54 1.88 -0.50
N LYS A 20 -27.83 1.52 -0.52
CA LYS A 20 -28.35 0.28 -1.14
C LYS A 20 -27.90 0.05 -2.59
N SER A 21 -27.48 1.10 -3.30
CA SER A 21 -26.99 1.02 -4.67
C SER A 21 -25.64 0.33 -4.81
N VAL A 22 -24.72 0.49 -3.85
CA VAL A 22 -23.33 0.01 -3.97
C VAL A 22 -23.22 -1.51 -3.77
N ILE A 23 -24.15 -2.09 -3.00
CA ILE A 23 -24.15 -3.53 -2.70
C ILE A 23 -24.73 -4.35 -3.86
N ASN A 24 -25.74 -3.83 -4.57
CA ASN A 24 -26.39 -4.58 -5.64
C ASN A 24 -25.41 -4.88 -6.79
N ASP A 25 -24.60 -3.90 -7.19
CA ASP A 25 -23.61 -4.08 -8.27
C ASP A 25 -22.50 -5.08 -7.91
N PHE A 26 -22.19 -5.26 -6.62
CA PHE A 26 -21.17 -6.22 -6.16
C PHE A 26 -21.65 -7.69 -6.28
N PHE A 27 -22.96 -7.94 -6.16
CA PHE A 27 -23.56 -9.27 -6.28
C PHE A 27 -24.18 -9.55 -7.66
N ASP A 28 -24.25 -8.55 -8.55
CA ASP A 28 -24.77 -8.70 -9.92
C ASP A 28 -23.76 -9.32 -10.91
N CYS A 29 -22.57 -9.71 -10.44
CA CYS A 29 -21.76 -10.70 -11.17
C CYS A 29 -22.57 -12.00 -11.29
N LYS A 30 -22.92 -12.41 -12.52
CA LYS A 30 -23.44 -13.76 -12.78
C LYS A 30 -22.43 -14.80 -12.32
N ILE A 31 -22.58 -15.28 -11.09
CA ILE A 31 -21.90 -16.46 -10.58
C ILE A 31 -22.36 -17.61 -11.48
N GLY A 32 -21.42 -18.30 -12.12
CA GLY A 32 -21.74 -19.47 -12.93
C GLY A 32 -22.48 -20.50 -12.08
N GLU A 33 -23.52 -21.14 -12.63
CA GLU A 33 -24.25 -22.19 -11.93
C GLU A 33 -23.33 -23.40 -11.70
N PHE A 34 -23.15 -23.78 -10.43
CA PHE A 34 -22.54 -25.06 -10.10
C PHE A 34 -23.52 -26.18 -10.48
N SER A 35 -23.27 -26.82 -11.62
CA SER A 35 -24.00 -28.04 -11.98
C SER A 35 -23.44 -29.21 -11.17
N PHE A 36 -24.09 -29.54 -10.06
CA PHE A 36 -23.87 -30.81 -9.39
C PHE A 36 -24.58 -31.91 -10.19
N SER A 37 -23.94 -32.40 -11.24
CA SER A 37 -24.32 -33.69 -11.82
C SER A 37 -23.71 -34.79 -10.97
N GLU A 38 -24.22 -34.97 -9.74
CA GLU A 38 -24.01 -36.21 -9.03
C GLU A 38 -24.68 -37.33 -9.84
N LYS A 39 -23.92 -38.36 -10.17
CA LYS A 39 -24.52 -39.59 -10.67
C LYS A 39 -25.39 -40.16 -9.55
N ASN A 40 -26.70 -40.02 -9.67
CA ASN A 40 -27.68 -40.68 -8.82
C ASN A 40 -27.46 -42.20 -8.84
N SER A 41 -26.67 -42.70 -7.88
CA SER A 41 -26.80 -44.09 -7.47
C SER A 41 -27.91 -44.14 -6.42
N ASN A 42 -29.09 -44.55 -6.86
CA ASN A 42 -30.23 -44.87 -5.99
C ASN A 42 -29.76 -45.84 -4.90
N ASN A 43 -29.54 -45.34 -3.68
CA ASN A 43 -29.71 -46.05 -2.41
C ASN A 43 -29.50 -45.06 -1.26
N GLY A 44 -30.55 -44.88 -0.45
CA GLY A 44 -30.69 -43.84 0.59
C GLY A 44 -29.68 -43.87 1.73
N ASP A 45 -28.72 -44.80 1.72
CA ASP A 45 -27.66 -44.91 2.73
C ASP A 45 -26.33 -44.25 2.29
N THR A 46 -26.12 -43.98 0.99
CA THR A 46 -24.84 -43.41 0.49
C THR A 46 -24.70 -41.89 0.68
N ALA A 47 -25.80 -41.15 0.84
CA ALA A 47 -25.73 -39.70 1.06
C ALA A 47 -25.22 -39.31 2.46
N LYS A 48 -25.46 -40.16 3.46
CA LYS A 48 -24.94 -39.95 4.82
C LYS A 48 -23.45 -40.30 4.92
N GLU A 49 -23.03 -41.40 4.29
CA GLU A 49 -21.62 -41.82 4.29
C GLU A 49 -20.71 -40.85 3.50
N ASN A 50 -21.21 -40.24 2.41
CA ASN A 50 -20.48 -39.22 1.66
C ASN A 50 -20.38 -37.89 2.44
N LEU A 51 -21.44 -37.46 3.12
CA LEU A 51 -21.41 -36.26 3.96
C LEU A 51 -20.49 -36.45 5.19
N GLU A 52 -20.50 -37.63 5.81
CA GLU A 52 -19.61 -37.96 6.93
C GLU A 52 -18.15 -38.07 6.47
N SER A 53 -17.88 -38.64 5.29
CA SER A 53 -16.51 -38.75 4.76
C SER A 53 -15.93 -37.42 4.26
N ASP A 54 -16.74 -36.53 3.70
CA ASP A 54 -16.32 -35.16 3.34
C ASP A 54 -16.09 -34.27 4.57
N LEU A 55 -16.88 -34.47 5.63
CA LEU A 55 -16.63 -33.83 6.93
C LEU A 55 -15.34 -34.39 7.54
N PHE A 56 -15.10 -35.71 7.48
CA PHE A 56 -13.88 -36.35 7.97
C PHE A 56 -12.63 -35.98 7.17
N ASN A 57 -12.75 -35.68 5.88
CA ASN A 57 -11.64 -35.24 5.02
C ASN A 57 -11.30 -33.76 5.18
N SER A 58 -12.25 -32.93 5.62
CA SER A 58 -12.01 -31.51 5.89
C SER A 58 -11.57 -31.25 7.34
N GLN A 59 -11.97 -32.10 8.30
CA GLN A 59 -11.57 -31.99 9.72
C GLN A 59 -10.05 -31.91 9.95
N PRO A 60 -9.15 -32.68 9.28
CA PRO A 60 -7.72 -32.63 9.56
C PRO A 60 -7.10 -31.27 9.27
N TYR A 61 -7.61 -30.56 8.25
CA TYR A 61 -7.10 -29.24 7.84
C TYR A 61 -7.57 -28.10 8.76
N PHE A 62 -8.64 -28.30 9.53
CA PHE A 62 -9.17 -27.31 10.48
C PHE A 62 -8.92 -27.67 11.94
N ILE A 63 -8.74 -28.96 12.29
CA ILE A 63 -8.56 -29.44 13.66
C ILE A 63 -7.08 -29.48 14.07
N SER A 64 -6.12 -29.63 13.15
CA SER A 64 -4.70 -29.61 13.50
C SER A 64 -4.28 -28.28 14.16
N SER A 65 -4.95 -27.18 13.83
CA SER A 65 -4.73 -25.87 14.45
C SER A 65 -5.43 -25.66 15.80
N ILE A 66 -6.38 -26.51 16.17
CA ILE A 66 -7.18 -26.33 17.40
C ILE A 66 -6.53 -27.03 18.61
N TYR A 67 -5.84 -28.16 18.40
CA TYR A 67 -5.30 -28.97 19.52
C TYR A 67 -3.79 -28.86 19.76
N GLU A 68 -3.00 -28.23 18.88
CA GLU A 68 -1.55 -28.09 19.12
C GLU A 68 -1.13 -26.86 19.94
N ASN A 69 -2.02 -25.89 20.19
CA ASN A 69 -1.63 -24.63 20.86
C ASN A 69 -2.54 -24.20 22.02
N GLU A 70 -2.99 -25.14 22.87
CA GLU A 70 -3.63 -24.79 24.16
C GLU A 70 -2.67 -24.15 25.18
N LYS A 71 -1.37 -23.97 24.86
CA LYS A 71 -0.39 -23.37 25.80
C LYS A 71 0.18 -22.01 25.42
N GLU A 72 0.00 -21.51 24.21
CA GLU A 72 0.41 -20.15 23.85
C GLU A 72 -0.62 -19.56 22.88
N THR A 73 -1.83 -19.30 23.37
CA THR A 73 -2.57 -18.16 22.84
C THR A 73 -1.89 -16.91 23.40
N GLU A 74 -0.70 -16.59 22.88
CA GLU A 74 -0.29 -15.19 22.86
C GLU A 74 -1.52 -14.44 22.34
N LYS A 75 -2.05 -13.52 23.16
CA LYS A 75 -3.09 -12.63 22.69
C LYS A 75 -2.49 -11.96 21.48
N ILE A 76 -2.85 -12.42 20.28
CA ILE A 76 -2.56 -11.73 19.06
C ILE A 76 -3.21 -10.38 19.31
N GLU A 77 -2.38 -9.37 19.57
CA GLU A 77 -2.84 -8.02 19.77
C GLU A 77 -3.30 -7.58 18.39
N ILE A 78 -4.56 -7.92 18.08
CA ILE A 78 -5.26 -7.46 16.90
C ILE A 78 -5.36 -5.96 17.12
N ASN A 79 -4.39 -5.24 16.58
CA ASN A 79 -4.44 -3.80 16.56
C ASN A 79 -5.58 -3.45 15.60
N ASP A 80 -6.75 -3.17 16.15
CA ASP A 80 -7.98 -2.88 15.39
C ASP A 80 -7.76 -1.75 14.37
N SER A 81 -6.79 -0.86 14.59
CA SER A 81 -6.44 0.23 13.65
C SER A 81 -5.67 -0.23 12.40
N LYS A 82 -5.00 -1.39 12.45
CA LYS A 82 -4.12 -1.90 11.38
C LYS A 82 -4.90 -2.47 10.19
N PHE A 83 -6.17 -2.83 10.36
CA PHE A 83 -6.99 -3.49 9.35
C PHE A 83 -8.24 -2.69 8.94
N LEU A 84 -8.28 -1.40 9.26
CA LEU A 84 -9.36 -0.52 8.82
C LEU A 84 -9.21 -0.24 7.32
N LEU A 85 -10.33 -0.32 6.59
CA LEU A 85 -10.39 0.02 5.16
C LEU A 85 -9.84 1.42 4.88
N GLU A 86 -10.09 2.37 5.78
CA GLU A 86 -9.56 3.74 5.70
C GLU A 86 -8.03 3.80 5.73
N THR A 87 -7.38 2.94 6.52
CA THR A 87 -5.92 2.87 6.64
C THR A 87 -5.31 2.34 5.33
N GLU A 88 -5.88 1.27 4.79
CA GLU A 88 -5.43 0.70 3.52
C GLU A 88 -5.70 1.65 2.35
N GLU A 89 -6.84 2.35 2.36
CA GLU A 89 -7.15 3.38 1.38
C GLU A 89 -6.12 4.52 1.40
N LYS A 90 -5.78 5.06 2.56
CA LYS A 90 -4.73 6.09 2.72
C LYS A 90 -3.37 5.59 2.24
N ARG A 91 -3.02 4.36 2.60
CA ARG A 91 -1.77 3.71 2.15
C ARG A 91 -1.72 3.60 0.63
N MET A 92 -2.83 3.18 0.01
CA MET A 92 -2.91 3.03 -1.44
C MET A 92 -2.87 4.38 -2.16
N ILE A 93 -3.48 5.44 -1.59
CA ILE A 93 -3.33 6.80 -2.11
C ILE A 93 -1.87 7.24 -2.04
N GLY A 94 -1.17 6.95 -0.93
CA GLY A 94 0.28 7.17 -0.84
C GLY A 94 1.02 6.51 -1.99
N ILE A 95 0.85 5.19 -2.16
CA ILE A 95 1.49 4.42 -3.24
C ILE A 95 1.19 5.00 -4.63
N LEU A 96 -0.06 5.40 -4.89
CA LEU A 96 -0.47 6.03 -6.14
C LEU A 96 0.29 7.34 -6.40
N VAL A 97 0.47 8.16 -5.37
CA VAL A 97 1.17 9.45 -5.43
C VAL A 97 2.67 9.26 -5.64
N HIS A 98 3.31 8.31 -4.95
CA HIS A 98 4.72 7.97 -5.21
C HIS A 98 4.91 7.51 -6.66
N TYR A 99 4.04 6.61 -7.14
CA TYR A 99 4.09 6.13 -8.52
C TYR A 99 3.90 7.25 -9.54
N PHE A 100 3.07 8.25 -9.23
CA PHE A 100 2.95 9.44 -10.06
C PHE A 100 4.26 10.22 -10.15
N PHE A 101 4.91 10.51 -9.01
CA PHE A 101 6.15 11.28 -8.98
C PHE A 101 7.36 10.55 -9.54
N GLU A 102 7.41 9.22 -9.43
CA GLU A 102 8.47 8.38 -10.01
C GLU A 102 8.69 8.69 -11.50
N ASN A 103 7.59 8.95 -12.21
CA ASN A 103 7.55 9.19 -13.65
C ASN A 103 7.76 10.66 -14.07
N LEU A 104 8.09 11.56 -13.14
CA LEU A 104 8.31 12.98 -13.42
C LEU A 104 9.79 13.37 -13.26
N LYS A 105 10.41 13.84 -14.35
CA LYS A 105 11.76 14.43 -14.27
C LYS A 105 11.69 15.94 -14.08
N TYR A 106 11.00 16.66 -14.96
CA TYR A 106 10.93 18.12 -14.94
C TYR A 106 9.52 18.68 -14.71
N GLY A 107 8.52 17.81 -14.51
CA GLY A 107 7.15 18.21 -14.26
C GLY A 107 6.52 18.93 -15.45
N THR A 108 6.94 18.59 -16.67
CA THR A 108 6.33 19.12 -17.90
C THR A 108 4.92 18.56 -18.09
N ASP A 109 4.07 19.28 -18.82
CA ASP A 109 2.70 18.84 -19.08
C ASP A 109 2.66 17.44 -19.75
N GLU A 110 3.60 17.16 -20.64
CA GLU A 110 3.73 15.84 -21.29
C GLU A 110 4.06 14.72 -20.29
N GLU A 111 5.01 14.94 -19.38
CA GLU A 111 5.35 13.98 -18.33
C GLU A 111 4.18 13.78 -17.35
N VAL A 112 3.46 14.85 -17.02
CA VAL A 112 2.28 14.81 -16.15
C VAL A 112 1.18 13.95 -16.77
N GLU A 113 0.86 14.17 -18.05
CA GLU A 113 -0.18 13.39 -18.74
C GLU A 113 0.25 11.93 -18.92
N PHE A 114 1.53 11.68 -19.22
CA PHE A 114 2.07 10.33 -19.27
C PHE A 114 1.96 9.62 -17.91
N SER A 115 2.40 10.27 -16.84
CA SER A 115 2.37 9.72 -15.49
C SER A 115 0.94 9.46 -15.01
N LYS A 116 0.01 10.39 -15.23
CA LYS A 116 -1.43 10.18 -15.01
C LYS A 116 -1.92 8.92 -15.72
N THR A 117 -1.62 8.80 -17.01
CA THR A 117 -2.07 7.66 -17.81
C THR A 117 -1.58 6.33 -17.22
N LEU A 118 -0.34 6.27 -16.73
CA LEU A 118 0.18 5.10 -16.02
C LEU A 118 -0.57 4.82 -14.72
N CYS A 119 -0.83 5.85 -13.91
CA CYS A 119 -1.61 5.74 -12.69
C CYS A 119 -3.02 5.20 -12.95
N TYR A 120 -3.72 5.73 -13.97
CA TYR A 120 -5.04 5.23 -14.39
C TYR A 120 -4.96 3.77 -14.81
N LYS A 121 -4.02 3.43 -15.71
CA LYS A 121 -3.86 2.05 -16.17
C LYS A 121 -3.66 1.05 -15.04
N LYS A 122 -2.92 1.44 -13.99
CA LYS A 122 -2.53 0.54 -12.89
C LYS A 122 -3.55 0.50 -11.76
N TYR A 123 -4.23 1.60 -11.46
CA TYR A 123 -5.04 1.73 -10.24
C TYR A 123 -6.52 2.05 -10.48
N LEU A 124 -6.97 2.13 -11.74
CA LEU A 124 -8.40 2.38 -12.06
C LEU A 124 -9.33 1.35 -11.41
N SER A 125 -8.99 0.06 -11.45
CA SER A 125 -9.81 -0.99 -10.85
C SER A 125 -9.91 -0.90 -9.32
N TYR A 126 -8.98 -0.21 -8.67
CA TYR A 126 -8.95 -0.08 -7.22
C TYR A 126 -9.70 1.17 -6.75
N PHE A 127 -9.49 2.31 -7.41
CA PHE A 127 -10.07 3.59 -6.96
C PHE A 127 -11.34 4.02 -7.71
N GLY A 128 -11.53 3.54 -8.94
CA GLY A 128 -12.52 4.09 -9.85
C GLY A 128 -12.10 5.43 -10.47
N GLU A 129 -12.77 5.80 -11.56
CA GLU A 129 -12.44 6.98 -12.36
C GLU A 129 -12.69 8.30 -11.58
N GLU A 130 -13.83 8.43 -10.90
CA GLU A 130 -14.18 9.65 -10.17
C GLU A 130 -13.14 10.03 -9.12
N LYS A 131 -12.65 9.03 -8.38
CA LYS A 131 -11.67 9.25 -7.32
C LYS A 131 -10.29 9.56 -7.88
N LEU A 132 -9.85 8.90 -8.95
CA LEU A 132 -8.61 9.25 -9.63
C LEU A 132 -8.65 10.67 -10.20
N ASN A 133 -9.80 11.08 -10.78
CA ASN A 133 -10.01 12.44 -11.26
C ASN A 133 -9.92 13.47 -10.14
N LYS A 134 -10.42 13.14 -8.95
CA LYS A 134 -10.30 13.99 -7.76
C LYS A 134 -8.85 14.08 -7.27
N ILE A 135 -8.13 12.96 -7.18
CA ILE A 135 -6.73 12.92 -6.73
C ILE A 135 -5.83 13.71 -7.69
N PHE A 136 -6.00 13.49 -8.99
CA PHE A 136 -5.23 14.14 -10.06
C PHE A 136 -5.98 15.32 -10.69
N SER A 137 -6.77 16.03 -9.88
CA SER A 137 -7.38 17.28 -10.32
C SER A 137 -6.29 18.28 -10.72
N LYS A 138 -6.66 19.24 -11.57
CA LYS A 138 -5.72 20.28 -12.03
C LYS A 138 -5.13 21.04 -10.83
N GLU A 139 -5.95 21.35 -9.84
CA GLU A 139 -5.56 22.04 -8.62
C GLU A 139 -4.54 21.23 -7.81
N ASN A 140 -4.76 19.93 -7.66
CA ASN A 140 -3.85 19.06 -6.91
C ASN A 140 -2.51 18.93 -7.60
N ILE A 141 -2.48 18.78 -8.93
CA ILE A 141 -1.23 18.68 -9.68
C ILE A 141 -0.47 20.00 -9.65
N GLU A 142 -1.15 21.12 -9.84
CA GLU A 142 -0.50 22.43 -9.70
C GLU A 142 0.07 22.60 -8.29
N MET A 143 -0.66 22.21 -7.24
CA MET A 143 -0.15 22.19 -5.87
C MET A 143 1.09 21.29 -5.76
N PHE A 144 1.06 20.08 -6.32
CA PHE A 144 2.17 19.13 -6.28
C PHE A 144 3.44 19.68 -6.90
N LEU A 145 3.33 20.28 -8.09
CA LEU A 145 4.46 20.79 -8.86
C LEU A 145 4.99 22.12 -8.31
N THR A 146 4.15 22.91 -7.63
CA THR A 146 4.54 24.24 -7.15
C THR A 146 5.01 24.27 -5.69
N LYS A 147 4.68 23.23 -4.88
CA LYS A 147 5.05 23.15 -3.46
C LYS A 147 6.57 23.22 -3.24
N ASP A 148 7.33 22.62 -4.14
CA ASP A 148 8.77 22.81 -4.23
C ASP A 148 9.22 22.79 -5.69
N LYS A 149 9.25 23.96 -6.33
CA LYS A 149 9.65 24.09 -7.74
C LYS A 149 11.08 23.66 -8.00
N GLU A 150 11.91 23.59 -6.95
CA GLU A 150 13.31 23.25 -7.07
C GLU A 150 13.51 21.81 -7.54
N ILE A 151 12.64 20.88 -7.12
CA ILE A 151 12.79 19.44 -7.39
C ILE A 151 12.61 19.10 -8.88
N PHE A 152 11.85 19.92 -9.61
CA PHE A 152 11.58 19.75 -11.04
C PHE A 152 12.46 20.68 -11.91
N SER A 153 13.38 21.41 -11.30
CA SER A 153 14.26 22.34 -12.02
C SER A 153 15.31 21.59 -12.84
N LYS A 154 15.67 22.17 -14.00
CA LYS A 154 16.77 21.68 -14.85
C LYS A 154 18.17 21.97 -14.29
N LYS A 155 18.27 22.49 -13.06
CA LYS A 155 19.57 22.79 -12.42
C LYS A 155 20.34 21.55 -11.96
N TRP A 156 19.68 20.40 -11.87
CA TRP A 156 20.25 19.16 -11.38
C TRP A 156 20.88 18.39 -12.54
N ASP A 157 22.10 17.91 -12.34
CA ASP A 157 22.84 17.13 -13.34
C ASP A 157 22.35 15.68 -13.36
N TYR A 158 22.07 15.13 -12.18
CA TYR A 158 21.56 13.77 -12.00
C TYR A 158 20.28 13.78 -11.18
N ILE A 159 19.29 12.99 -11.63
CA ILE A 159 17.99 12.84 -10.99
C ILE A 159 17.67 11.34 -10.97
N TYR A 160 17.56 10.78 -9.78
CA TYR A 160 17.18 9.39 -9.55
C TYR A 160 15.85 9.35 -8.80
N SER A 161 14.85 8.72 -9.40
CA SER A 161 13.60 8.35 -8.74
C SER A 161 13.75 6.93 -8.17
N GLU A 162 13.12 6.64 -7.03
CA GLU A 162 13.10 5.30 -6.43
C GLU A 162 14.52 4.71 -6.22
N TYR A 163 15.45 5.55 -5.77
CA TYR A 163 16.86 5.16 -5.62
C TYR A 163 17.04 4.17 -4.48
N VAL A 164 17.60 3.01 -4.80
CA VAL A 164 17.91 1.95 -3.85
C VAL A 164 19.29 2.18 -3.24
N LEU A 165 19.32 2.46 -1.94
CA LEU A 165 20.53 2.66 -1.15
C LEU A 165 20.73 1.47 -0.20
N TYR A 166 21.84 0.76 -0.34
CA TYR A 166 22.14 -0.40 0.49
C TYR A 166 23.16 -0.05 1.58
N ASP A 167 22.85 -0.27 2.85
CA ASP A 167 23.83 -0.21 3.94
C ASP A 167 24.53 -1.56 4.08
N TYR A 168 25.83 -1.58 3.76
CA TYR A 168 26.63 -2.79 3.79
C TYR A 168 26.93 -3.32 5.20
N GLU A 169 26.94 -2.46 6.23
CA GLU A 169 27.21 -2.91 7.61
C GLU A 169 25.95 -3.53 8.22
N GLU A 170 24.82 -2.83 8.14
CA GLU A 170 23.54 -3.29 8.67
C GLU A 170 22.81 -4.28 7.74
N LYS A 171 23.35 -4.49 6.53
CA LYS A 171 22.76 -5.33 5.47
C LYS A 171 21.30 -5.00 5.19
N LYS A 172 21.01 -3.71 5.12
CA LYS A 172 19.64 -3.19 4.98
C LYS A 172 19.50 -2.32 3.75
N GLU A 173 18.41 -2.56 3.01
CA GLU A 173 18.05 -1.74 1.86
C GLU A 173 17.13 -0.59 2.28
N TYR A 174 17.44 0.60 1.79
CA TYR A 174 16.65 1.81 1.92
C TYR A 174 16.23 2.28 0.52
N ARG A 175 15.03 2.85 0.43
CA ARG A 175 14.49 3.36 -0.82
C ARG A 175 14.21 4.85 -0.66
N ILE A 176 14.93 5.63 -1.44
CA ILE A 176 14.80 7.08 -1.49
C ILE A 176 13.87 7.42 -2.64
N ASP A 177 12.74 8.08 -2.36
CA ASP A 177 11.78 8.44 -3.41
C ASP A 177 12.43 9.30 -4.50
N ARG A 178 13.22 10.29 -4.09
CA ARG A 178 13.95 11.14 -5.04
C ARG A 178 15.30 11.61 -4.52
N LEU A 179 16.34 11.33 -5.29
CA LEU A 179 17.72 11.78 -5.08
C LEU A 179 18.16 12.65 -6.26
N MET A 180 18.52 13.90 -5.98
CA MET A 180 18.99 14.85 -6.99
C MET A 180 20.42 15.29 -6.65
N ILE A 181 21.28 15.39 -7.66
CA ILE A 181 22.68 15.77 -7.50
C ILE A 181 22.99 16.87 -8.50
N LYS A 182 23.60 17.94 -7.99
CA LYS A 182 24.27 18.97 -8.76
C LYS A 182 25.76 18.89 -8.46
N ASP A 183 26.57 18.64 -9.47
CA ASP A 183 28.02 18.50 -9.38
C ASP A 183 28.70 19.77 -9.90
N ASN A 184 29.66 20.32 -9.14
CA ASN A 184 30.41 21.49 -9.57
C ASN A 184 31.66 21.13 -10.39
N GLY A 185 32.04 19.85 -10.46
CA GLY A 185 33.20 19.34 -11.20
C GLY A 185 34.54 19.49 -10.48
N ASP A 186 34.54 19.97 -9.24
CA ASP A 186 35.72 20.16 -8.38
C ASP A 186 35.74 19.22 -7.15
N GLY A 187 34.90 18.18 -7.19
CA GLY A 187 34.70 17.29 -6.05
C GLY A 187 33.78 17.87 -4.97
N THR A 188 33.09 18.98 -5.26
CA THR A 188 32.02 19.53 -4.43
C THR A 188 30.70 19.57 -5.20
N GLY A 189 29.61 19.70 -4.46
CA GLY A 189 28.30 19.81 -5.07
C GLY A 189 27.18 19.85 -4.05
N GLU A 190 25.97 19.68 -4.55
CA GLU A 190 24.74 19.71 -3.77
C GLU A 190 23.94 18.44 -4.03
N ILE A 191 23.55 17.77 -2.95
CA ILE A 191 22.62 16.65 -2.99
C ILE A 191 21.33 17.10 -2.34
N TYR A 192 20.21 16.82 -3.01
CA TYR A 192 18.89 17.06 -2.46
C TYR A 192 18.09 15.76 -2.44
N ILE A 193 17.76 15.32 -1.23
CA ILE A 193 16.96 14.12 -0.97
C ILE A 193 15.55 14.57 -0.62
N VAL A 194 14.57 14.09 -1.37
CA VAL A 194 13.16 14.36 -1.13
C VAL A 194 12.45 13.04 -0.89
N ASP A 195 11.66 13.04 0.17
CA ASP A 195 10.78 11.93 0.53
C ASP A 195 9.34 12.47 0.53
N PHE A 196 8.50 11.88 -0.32
CA PHE A 196 7.11 12.25 -0.50
C PHE A 196 6.28 11.60 0.60
N LYS A 197 5.46 12.37 1.29
CA LYS A 197 4.59 11.85 2.34
C LYS A 197 3.15 12.26 2.07
N THR A 198 2.22 11.34 2.24
CA THR A 198 0.78 11.64 2.34
C THR A 198 0.29 11.62 3.80
N GLY A 199 1.23 11.56 4.77
CA GLY A 199 0.96 11.45 6.20
C GLY A 199 2.21 11.60 7.08
N GLY A 200 2.26 10.84 8.20
CA GLY A 200 3.25 10.98 9.27
C GLY A 200 4.72 11.05 8.82
N LYS A 201 5.53 11.74 9.64
CA LYS A 201 6.96 12.02 9.37
C LYS A 201 7.84 11.26 10.34
N ASP A 202 8.89 10.64 9.81
CA ASP A 202 9.96 10.04 10.60
C ASP A 202 11.28 10.74 10.28
N GLU A 203 11.63 11.74 11.08
CA GLU A 203 12.88 12.50 10.89
C GLU A 203 14.14 11.63 10.95
N SER A 204 14.08 10.46 11.62
CA SER A 204 15.21 9.52 11.68
C SER A 204 15.53 8.88 10.32
N GLN A 205 14.53 8.77 9.44
CA GLN A 205 14.66 8.19 8.11
C GLN A 205 15.63 9.03 7.24
N LEU A 206 15.40 10.34 7.13
CA LEU A 206 16.24 11.23 6.31
C LEU A 206 17.66 11.36 6.87
N LYS A 207 17.80 11.28 8.20
CA LYS A 207 19.13 11.26 8.83
C LYS A 207 19.90 10.00 8.45
N THR A 208 19.25 8.84 8.54
CA THR A 208 19.82 7.56 8.10
C THR A 208 20.25 7.62 6.64
N TYR A 209 19.42 8.15 5.74
CA TYR A 209 19.75 8.27 4.32
C TYR A 209 21.02 9.09 4.08
N LYS A 210 21.16 10.20 4.79
CA LYS A 210 22.34 11.08 4.70
C LYS A 210 23.60 10.37 5.20
N GLU A 211 23.51 9.62 6.30
CA GLU A 211 24.64 8.90 6.88
C GLU A 211 25.09 7.75 5.98
N VAL A 212 24.16 6.92 5.49
CA VAL A 212 24.46 5.79 4.61
C VAL A 212 25.02 6.26 3.27
N LEU A 213 24.49 7.35 2.69
CA LEU A 213 25.05 7.93 1.45
C LEU A 213 26.51 8.35 1.61
N ARG A 214 26.84 9.07 2.69
CA ARG A 214 28.21 9.51 2.94
C ARG A 214 29.16 8.34 3.16
N LYS A 215 28.70 7.33 3.88
CA LYS A 215 29.49 6.13 4.16
C LYS A 215 29.77 5.31 2.90
N ASN A 216 28.79 5.19 2.01
CA ASN A 216 28.93 4.40 0.78
C ASN A 216 29.75 5.10 -0.31
N PHE A 217 29.81 6.44 -0.31
CA PHE A 217 30.46 7.22 -1.36
C PHE A 217 31.41 8.26 -0.76
N GLU A 218 32.71 7.97 -0.79
CA GLU A 218 33.76 8.87 -0.28
C GLU A 218 33.80 10.19 -1.05
N GLU A 219 33.46 10.17 -2.35
CA GLU A 219 33.44 11.36 -3.21
C GLU A 219 32.36 12.37 -2.79
N LEU A 220 31.31 11.91 -2.11
CA LEU A 220 30.19 12.73 -1.68
C LEU A 220 30.41 13.38 -0.30
N GLN A 221 31.57 13.16 0.33
CA GLN A 221 31.88 13.73 1.65
C GLN A 221 31.84 15.26 1.67
N ASN A 222 32.32 15.88 0.59
CA ASN A 222 32.37 17.34 0.43
C ASN A 222 31.06 17.93 -0.15
N TYR A 223 30.06 17.09 -0.42
CA TYR A 223 28.78 17.55 -0.92
C TYR A 223 27.89 18.07 0.21
N ASN A 224 27.18 19.16 -0.05
CA ASN A 224 26.14 19.65 0.83
C ASN A 224 24.85 18.85 0.62
N ILE A 225 24.49 18.02 1.61
CA ILE A 225 23.29 17.18 1.57
C ILE A 225 22.14 17.89 2.29
N ARG A 226 21.15 18.33 1.53
CA ARG A 226 19.85 18.81 1.99
C ARG A 226 18.82 17.70 1.91
N THR A 227 17.90 17.68 2.87
CA THR A 227 16.80 16.71 2.90
C THR A 227 15.48 17.45 3.15
N LYS A 228 14.37 16.95 2.59
CA LYS A 228 13.04 17.53 2.83
C LYS A 228 11.94 16.49 2.71
N PHE A 229 10.98 16.55 3.64
CA PHE A 229 9.69 15.89 3.48
C PHE A 229 8.75 16.78 2.68
N LEU A 230 8.20 16.24 1.60
CA LEU A 230 7.19 16.92 0.81
C LEU A 230 5.84 16.27 1.09
N GLU A 231 5.06 16.91 1.94
CA GLU A 231 3.76 16.40 2.39
C GLU A 231 2.65 16.79 1.43
N PHE A 232 1.70 15.90 1.16
CA PHE A 232 0.53 16.18 0.33
C PHE A 232 -0.75 15.80 1.08
N ASN A 233 -1.62 16.80 1.28
CA ASN A 233 -2.93 16.59 1.88
C ASN A 233 -3.92 16.35 0.74
N ILE A 234 -4.31 15.09 0.56
CA ILE A 234 -5.20 14.61 -0.51
C ILE A 234 -6.41 13.95 0.14
#